data_AF-A0A1J3JMG4-F1
#
_entry.id   AF-A0A1J3JMG4-F1
#
_cell.length_a   1.000
_cell.length_b   1.000
_cell.length_c   1.000
_cell.angle_alpha   90.00
_cell.angle_beta   90.00
_cell.angle_gamma   90.00
#
_symmetry.space_group_name_H-M   'P 1'
#
loop_
_entity.id
_entity.type
_entity.pdbx_description
1 polymer ?
#
loop_
_entity_poly.entity_id
_entity_poly.type
_entity_poly.pdbx_seq_one_letter_code
_entity_poly.pdbx_strand_id
1 'polypeptide(L)'
;MKIIQASLCLISLLLILPWIFAASSSSEDFDFFYFVQQWPGSYCDTQKSCCFPTSGKPAADFGIHGLWPNYKDGTYPSNCDQTKPFDSSTISDLISSMKKSWPTLACPSGSGEAFWEHEWEKHGTCSESVIDQHEYFQTALGLKQKTNLLGALTKAGINPDGKSYALES
;
A
#
# COMPACT_ATOMS: atom_id res chain seq x y z
N MET A 1 42.83 -60.74 37.56
CA MET A 1 43.47 -59.64 36.82
C MET A 1 42.42 -58.53 36.68
N LYS A 2 42.79 -57.30 37.08
CA LYS A 2 41.98 -56.06 37.18
C LYS A 2 41.22 -55.78 35.85
N ILE A 3 40.11 -55.04 35.77
CA ILE A 3 39.87 -53.58 36.01
C ILE A 3 38.31 -53.41 35.96
N ILE A 4 37.61 -52.98 37.02
CA ILE A 4 37.18 -51.61 37.44
C ILE A 4 36.07 -50.95 36.55
N GLN A 5 34.88 -50.74 37.18
CA GLN A 5 33.90 -49.61 37.20
C GLN A 5 33.49 -48.91 35.86
N ALA A 6 32.31 -48.30 35.66
CA ALA A 6 31.34 -47.65 36.55
C ALA A 6 29.93 -47.54 35.91
N SER A 7 28.93 -47.59 36.80
CA SER A 7 27.67 -46.81 36.89
C SER A 7 27.04 -46.10 35.69
N LEU A 8 25.76 -46.47 35.46
CA LEU A 8 24.54 -45.65 35.35
C LEU A 8 24.61 -44.28 34.65
N CYS A 9 23.90 -44.19 33.51
CA CYS A 9 23.02 -43.05 33.24
C CYS A 9 21.81 -43.52 32.41
N LEU A 10 20.74 -43.89 33.10
CA LEU A 10 19.38 -43.75 32.55
C LEU A 10 19.17 -42.24 32.37
N ILE A 11 18.96 -41.77 31.14
CA ILE A 11 18.07 -40.64 30.78
C ILE A 11 18.03 -40.54 29.24
N SER A 12 16.81 -40.67 28.71
CA SER A 12 16.26 -40.13 27.47
C SER A 12 17.20 -39.52 26.42
N LEU A 13 17.22 -40.10 25.22
CA LEU A 13 17.38 -39.31 23.98
C LEU A 13 16.58 -39.94 22.82
N LEU A 14 15.29 -40.19 23.05
CA LEU A 14 14.30 -39.97 22.01
C LEU A 14 14.25 -38.46 21.76
N LEU A 15 14.03 -38.05 20.50
CA LEU A 15 13.73 -36.68 20.06
C LEU A 15 14.94 -35.77 19.76
N ILE A 16 15.52 -35.95 18.58
CA ILE A 16 15.88 -34.80 17.75
C ILE A 16 15.54 -35.15 16.30
N LEU A 17 14.23 -35.24 16.01
CA LEU A 17 13.77 -34.80 14.70
C LEU A 17 14.31 -33.37 14.57
N PRO A 18 15.04 -33.02 13.49
CA PRO A 18 15.26 -31.61 13.23
C PRO A 18 13.87 -31.03 13.10
N TRP A 19 13.48 -30.22 14.09
CA TRP A 19 12.35 -29.33 13.94
C TRP A 19 12.69 -28.52 12.71
N ILE A 20 12.00 -28.87 11.62
CA ILE A 20 11.77 -27.98 10.51
C ILE A 20 11.03 -26.82 11.14
N PHE A 21 11.77 -25.86 11.69
CA PHE A 21 11.30 -24.50 11.79
C PHE A 21 11.22 -24.04 10.33
N ALA A 22 10.13 -24.44 9.67
CA ALA A 22 9.58 -23.58 8.64
C ALA A 22 9.32 -22.29 9.41
N ALA A 23 10.19 -21.30 9.20
CA ALA A 23 9.86 -19.92 9.49
C ALA A 23 8.64 -19.64 8.61
N SER A 24 7.45 -19.92 9.15
CA SER A 24 6.21 -19.41 8.60
C SER A 24 6.40 -17.91 8.63
N SER A 25 6.63 -17.32 7.46
CA SER A 25 6.51 -15.89 7.24
C SER A 25 5.07 -15.55 7.61
N SER A 26 4.84 -15.22 8.87
CA SER A 26 3.60 -14.56 9.26
C SER A 26 3.63 -13.26 8.49
N SER A 27 2.80 -13.16 7.45
CA SER A 27 2.41 -11.84 6.93
C SER A 27 2.03 -11.03 8.16
N GLU A 28 2.78 -9.95 8.44
CA GLU A 28 2.47 -9.10 9.58
C GLU A 28 1.03 -8.61 9.41
N ASP A 29 0.19 -8.99 10.36
CA ASP A 29 -1.21 -8.60 10.37
C ASP A 29 -1.30 -7.08 10.59
N PHE A 30 -2.36 -6.41 10.13
CA PHE A 30 -2.55 -4.97 10.31
C PHE A 30 -3.97 -4.66 10.82
N ASP A 31 -4.19 -3.49 11.42
CA ASP A 31 -5.46 -3.18 12.07
C ASP A 31 -6.52 -2.56 11.14
N PHE A 32 -6.09 -1.64 10.27
CA PHE A 32 -6.97 -0.89 9.37
C PHE A 32 -6.21 -0.32 8.18
N PHE A 33 -6.96 0.20 7.19
CA PHE A 33 -6.40 0.95 6.07
C PHE A 33 -6.62 2.45 6.21
N TYR A 34 -5.58 3.25 5.96
CA TYR A 34 -5.76 4.61 5.48
C TYR A 34 -5.96 4.59 3.96
N PHE A 35 -7.15 4.99 3.50
CA PHE A 35 -7.37 5.30 2.09
C PHE A 35 -7.10 6.79 1.85
N VAL A 36 -6.00 7.09 1.16
CA VAL A 36 -5.48 8.45 1.02
C VAL A 36 -5.72 8.96 -0.39
N GLN A 37 -6.33 10.14 -0.46
CA GLN A 37 -6.56 10.87 -1.70
C GLN A 37 -5.86 12.23 -1.63
N GLN A 38 -5.37 12.71 -2.77
CA GLN A 38 -4.67 13.98 -2.92
C GLN A 38 -5.40 14.90 -3.89
N TRP A 39 -5.31 16.21 -3.65
CA TRP A 39 -5.81 17.22 -4.56
C TRP A 39 -4.70 17.70 -5.51
N PRO A 40 -4.78 17.44 -6.84
CA PRO A 40 -3.72 17.82 -7.79
C PRO A 40 -3.39 19.30 -7.78
N GLY A 41 -4.40 20.17 -7.58
CA GLY A 41 -4.18 21.62 -7.49
C GLY A 41 -3.24 22.00 -6.35
N SER A 42 -3.39 21.38 -5.17
CA SER A 42 -2.53 21.66 -4.01
C SER A 42 -1.16 20.98 -4.09
N TYR A 43 -1.05 19.87 -4.83
CA TYR A 43 0.26 19.26 -5.09
C TYR A 43 1.12 20.17 -6.00
N CYS A 44 0.49 20.73 -7.05
CA CYS A 44 1.20 21.44 -8.11
C CYS A 44 1.37 22.95 -7.89
N ASP A 45 0.69 23.54 -6.90
CA ASP A 45 0.79 24.97 -6.56
C ASP A 45 1.73 25.23 -5.37
N THR A 46 2.89 24.57 -5.39
CA THR A 46 3.94 24.73 -4.37
C THR A 46 5.25 25.17 -5.01
N GLN A 47 6.28 25.44 -4.20
CA GLN A 47 7.63 25.71 -4.73
C GLN A 47 8.29 24.46 -5.35
N LYS A 48 7.75 23.26 -5.10
CA LYS A 48 8.26 22.02 -5.69
C LYS A 48 7.72 21.86 -7.11
N SER A 49 8.53 21.25 -7.98
CA SER A 49 8.10 20.94 -9.34
C SER A 49 6.97 19.89 -9.34
N CYS A 50 6.00 20.11 -10.23
CA CYS A 50 4.96 19.14 -10.58
C CYS A 50 4.96 18.95 -12.10
N CYS A 51 4.77 17.71 -12.54
CA CYS A 51 4.68 17.35 -13.95
C CYS A 51 3.40 16.55 -14.19
N PHE A 52 2.68 16.87 -15.26
CA PHE A 52 1.51 16.06 -15.62
C PHE A 52 1.96 14.70 -16.17
N PRO A 53 1.16 13.63 -15.96
CA PRO A 53 1.40 12.33 -16.57
C PRO A 53 1.52 12.41 -18.10
N THR A 54 2.11 11.39 -18.70
CA THR A 54 2.15 11.25 -20.16
C THR A 54 0.77 11.10 -20.79
N SER A 55 -0.25 10.73 -20.02
CA SER A 55 -1.65 10.75 -20.44
C SER A 55 -2.30 12.14 -20.47
N GLY A 56 -1.55 13.20 -20.13
CA GLY A 56 -2.02 14.58 -20.10
C GLY A 56 -2.41 15.06 -18.70
N LYS A 57 -2.90 16.31 -18.64
CA LYS A 57 -3.34 16.95 -17.39
C LYS A 57 -4.49 16.14 -16.77
N PRO A 58 -4.39 15.72 -15.49
CA PRO A 58 -5.48 15.04 -14.81
C PRO A 58 -6.74 15.91 -14.70
N ALA A 59 -7.89 15.27 -14.54
CA ALA A 59 -9.13 15.98 -14.23
C ALA A 59 -8.97 16.79 -12.92
N ALA A 60 -9.73 17.88 -12.78
CA ALA A 60 -9.79 18.65 -11.54
C ALA A 60 -10.64 17.92 -10.49
N ASP A 61 -10.20 16.71 -10.13
CA ASP A 61 -10.78 15.83 -9.11
C ASP A 61 -9.65 15.32 -8.22
N PHE A 62 -10.00 14.81 -7.04
CA PHE A 62 -9.05 14.11 -6.18
C PHE A 62 -8.46 12.90 -6.93
N GLY A 63 -7.17 12.69 -6.79
CA GLY A 63 -6.48 11.46 -7.21
C GLY A 63 -6.20 10.58 -6.00
N ILE A 64 -6.15 9.26 -6.19
CA ILE A 64 -5.66 8.34 -5.18
C ILE A 64 -4.16 8.64 -4.96
N HIS A 65 -3.74 8.65 -3.70
CA HIS A 65 -2.34 8.56 -3.33
C HIS A 65 -2.00 7.11 -2.98
N GLY A 66 -2.77 6.49 -2.09
CA GLY A 66 -2.55 5.09 -1.72
C GLY A 66 -3.57 4.50 -0.76
N LEU A 67 -3.41 3.20 -0.53
CA LEU A 67 -4.20 2.40 0.40
C LEU A 67 -3.24 1.75 1.38
N TRP A 68 -3.17 2.26 2.61
CA TRP A 68 -2.04 1.97 3.50
C TRP A 68 -2.49 1.17 4.72
N PRO A 69 -2.06 -0.10 4.86
CA PRO A 69 -2.13 -0.81 6.13
C PRO A 69 -1.55 0.01 7.28
N ASN A 70 -2.19 -0.05 8.45
CA ASN A 70 -1.80 0.73 9.62
C ASN A 70 -2.13 -0.01 10.92
N TYR A 71 -1.45 0.38 11.98
CA TYR A 71 -1.68 -0.10 13.34
C TYR A 71 -2.41 0.94 14.18
N LYS A 72 -3.20 0.49 15.16
CA LYS A 72 -3.94 1.37 16.09
C LYS A 72 -3.05 2.24 16.97
N ASP A 73 -1.78 1.86 17.14
CA ASP A 73 -0.81 2.64 17.92
C ASP A 73 -0.20 3.82 17.14
N GLY A 74 -0.58 3.99 15.87
CA GLY A 74 -0.11 5.06 14.98
C GLY A 74 1.14 4.70 14.18
N THR A 75 1.72 3.51 14.38
CA THR A 75 2.77 2.97 13.51
C THR A 75 2.16 2.27 12.29
N TYR A 76 3.00 1.83 11.34
CA TYR A 76 2.56 1.13 10.14
C TYR A 76 3.61 0.15 9.63
N PRO A 77 3.17 -0.98 9.04
CA PRO A 77 4.08 -1.89 8.35
C PRO A 77 4.47 -1.31 6.98
N SER A 78 5.68 -1.60 6.50
CA SER A 78 6.14 -1.16 5.19
C SER A 78 7.16 -2.12 4.58
N ASN A 79 7.16 -2.27 3.25
CA ASN A 79 8.10 -3.10 2.50
C ASN A 79 8.11 -4.57 2.97
N CYS A 80 6.92 -5.14 3.18
CA CYS A 80 6.73 -6.38 3.94
C CYS A 80 7.17 -7.64 3.19
N ASP A 81 7.12 -7.65 1.86
CA ASP A 81 7.55 -8.79 1.05
C ASP A 81 8.32 -8.36 -0.20
N GLN A 82 9.64 -8.50 -0.16
CA GLN A 82 10.52 -8.21 -1.31
C GLN A 82 10.49 -9.31 -2.38
N THR A 83 9.89 -10.47 -2.09
CA THR A 83 9.71 -11.56 -3.05
C THR A 83 8.48 -11.39 -3.93
N LYS A 84 7.71 -10.33 -3.68
CA LYS A 84 6.44 -9.98 -4.34
C LYS A 84 6.56 -8.63 -5.06
N PRO A 85 7.48 -8.51 -6.04
CA PRO A 85 7.64 -7.27 -6.79
C PRO A 85 6.35 -6.95 -7.53
N PHE A 86 6.17 -5.67 -7.84
CA PHE A 86 5.05 -5.23 -8.65
C PHE A 86 5.05 -5.91 -10.03
N ASP A 87 3.93 -6.55 -10.38
CA ASP A 87 3.71 -7.12 -11.71
C ASP A 87 2.57 -6.40 -12.44
N SER A 88 2.90 -5.54 -13.41
CA SER A 88 1.90 -4.77 -14.15
C SER A 88 0.95 -5.62 -15.00
N SER A 89 1.31 -6.88 -15.31
CA SER A 89 0.43 -7.79 -16.06
C SER A 89 -0.81 -8.17 -15.25
N THR A 90 -0.68 -8.25 -13.93
CA THR A 90 -1.77 -8.59 -13.01
C THR A 90 -2.87 -7.54 -12.99
N ILE A 91 -2.56 -6.28 -13.32
CA ILE A 91 -3.48 -5.14 -13.29
C ILE A 91 -3.83 -4.58 -14.67
N SER A 92 -3.56 -5.33 -15.74
CA SER A 92 -3.70 -4.86 -17.12
C SER A 92 -5.10 -4.31 -17.46
N ASP A 93 -6.15 -4.90 -16.88
CA ASP A 93 -7.54 -4.46 -17.00
C ASP A 93 -7.83 -3.15 -16.24
N LEU A 94 -7.03 -2.83 -15.22
CA LEU A 94 -7.20 -1.64 -14.37
C LEU A 94 -6.43 -0.41 -14.88
N ILE A 95 -5.43 -0.58 -15.76
CA ILE A 95 -4.50 0.50 -16.18
C ILE A 95 -5.22 1.76 -16.67
N SER A 96 -6.31 1.63 -17.44
CA SER A 96 -7.07 2.79 -17.93
C SER A 96 -7.69 3.60 -16.79
N SER A 97 -8.19 2.92 -15.76
CA SER A 97 -8.75 3.54 -14.55
C SER A 97 -7.63 4.12 -13.67
N MET A 98 -6.53 3.39 -13.51
CA MET A 98 -5.34 3.84 -12.77
C MET A 98 -4.79 5.16 -13.31
N LYS A 99 -4.64 5.31 -14.64
CA LYS A 99 -4.17 6.56 -15.26
C LYS A 99 -5.07 7.77 -14.96
N LYS A 100 -6.38 7.54 -14.79
CA LYS A 100 -7.36 8.60 -14.53
C LYS A 100 -7.48 8.93 -13.05
N SER A 101 -7.53 7.90 -12.22
CA SER A 101 -7.89 8.02 -10.80
C SER A 101 -6.70 7.98 -9.85
N TRP A 102 -5.53 7.50 -10.30
CA TRP A 102 -4.31 7.41 -9.51
C TRP A 102 -3.09 7.95 -10.30
N PRO A 103 -3.15 9.19 -10.82
CA PRO A 103 -2.07 9.75 -11.63
C PRO A 103 -0.83 10.10 -10.78
N THR A 104 0.35 9.95 -11.37
CA THR A 104 1.57 10.56 -10.82
C THR A 104 1.62 12.05 -11.15
N LEU A 105 2.13 12.86 -10.23
CA LEU A 105 2.40 14.29 -10.43
C LEU A 105 3.89 14.63 -10.25
N ALA A 106 4.73 13.61 -10.02
CA ALA A 106 6.16 13.76 -9.87
C ALA A 106 6.83 14.13 -11.22
N CYS A 107 7.98 14.80 -11.13
CA CYS A 107 8.80 15.12 -12.30
C CYS A 107 9.98 14.14 -12.44
N PRO A 108 10.39 13.80 -13.68
CA PRO A 108 9.76 14.18 -14.95
C PRO A 108 8.40 13.49 -15.17
N SER A 109 7.64 13.94 -16.17
CA SER A 109 6.37 13.30 -16.57
C SER A 109 6.51 11.78 -16.73
N GLY A 110 5.65 11.04 -16.04
CA GLY A 110 5.66 9.57 -16.03
C GLY A 110 4.34 8.94 -16.49
N SER A 111 4.36 7.63 -16.75
CA SER A 111 3.18 6.83 -17.08
C SER A 111 2.26 6.56 -15.86
N GLY A 112 2.80 6.74 -14.65
CA GLY A 112 2.18 6.33 -13.38
C GLY A 112 2.74 5.03 -12.82
N GLU A 113 3.35 4.19 -13.66
CA GLU A 113 3.75 2.83 -13.27
C GLU A 113 4.73 2.79 -12.10
N ALA A 114 5.79 3.60 -12.13
CA ALA A 114 6.73 3.70 -11.00
C ALA A 114 6.08 4.16 -9.68
N PHE A 115 4.99 4.94 -9.76
CA PHE A 115 4.25 5.34 -8.56
C PHE A 115 3.39 4.19 -8.04
N TRP A 116 2.73 3.43 -8.93
CA TRP A 116 1.95 2.26 -8.53
C TRP A 116 2.84 1.13 -7.99
N GLU A 117 4.00 0.90 -8.61
CA GLU A 117 5.05 0.02 -8.12
C GLU A 117 5.46 0.40 -6.70
N HIS A 118 5.79 1.68 -6.47
CA HIS A 118 6.14 2.17 -5.13
C HIS A 118 5.04 1.89 -4.10
N GLU A 119 3.78 2.20 -4.43
CA GLU A 119 2.65 2.01 -3.52
C GLU A 119 2.38 0.52 -3.26
N TRP A 120 2.54 -0.34 -4.26
CA TRP A 120 2.43 -1.79 -4.05
C TRP A 120 3.56 -2.32 -3.17
N GLU A 121 4.81 -2.07 -3.54
CA GLU A 121 5.95 -2.67 -2.84
C GLU A 121 6.08 -2.17 -1.41
N LYS A 122 5.78 -0.88 -1.17
CA LYS A 122 5.85 -0.29 0.17
C LYS A 122 4.62 -0.61 1.03
N HIS A 123 3.42 -0.60 0.46
CA HIS A 123 2.17 -0.68 1.24
C HIS A 123 1.32 -1.91 0.90
N GLY A 124 1.16 -2.23 -0.38
CA GLY A 124 0.36 -3.38 -0.83
C GLY A 124 0.89 -4.74 -0.36
N THR A 125 2.21 -4.95 -0.36
CA THR A 125 2.85 -6.17 0.17
C THR A 125 2.54 -6.41 1.66
N CYS A 126 2.20 -5.36 2.41
CA CYS A 126 1.80 -5.45 3.81
C CYS A 126 0.31 -5.80 3.99
N SER A 127 -0.42 -6.07 2.91
CA SER A 127 -1.83 -6.49 2.93
C SER A 127 -2.08 -7.85 2.28
N GLU A 128 -1.01 -8.60 1.95
CA GLU A 128 -1.10 -9.89 1.26
C GLU A 128 -1.84 -10.98 2.07
N SER A 129 -1.98 -10.81 3.38
CA SER A 129 -2.83 -11.68 4.21
C SER A 129 -4.32 -11.59 3.88
N VAL A 130 -4.77 -10.50 3.24
CA VAL A 130 -6.19 -10.22 2.97
C VAL A 130 -6.52 -9.93 1.51
N ILE A 131 -5.60 -9.33 0.74
CA ILE A 131 -5.82 -8.94 -0.66
C ILE A 131 -4.55 -9.13 -1.48
N ASP A 132 -4.69 -9.63 -2.71
CA ASP A 132 -3.57 -9.70 -3.65
C ASP A 132 -3.30 -8.37 -4.38
N GLN A 133 -2.33 -8.35 -5.30
CA GLN A 133 -1.97 -7.14 -6.05
C GLN A 133 -3.15 -6.59 -6.87
N HIS A 134 -3.89 -7.44 -7.58
CA HIS A 134 -5.02 -6.96 -8.39
C HIS A 134 -6.11 -6.40 -7.48
N GLU A 135 -6.45 -7.11 -6.41
CA GLU A 135 -7.45 -6.71 -5.43
C GLU A 135 -7.06 -5.41 -4.69
N TYR A 136 -5.77 -5.19 -4.40
CA TYR A 136 -5.25 -3.95 -3.81
C TYR A 136 -5.59 -2.73 -4.67
N PHE A 137 -5.25 -2.77 -5.95
CA PHE A 137 -5.53 -1.67 -6.87
C PHE A 137 -7.03 -1.55 -7.17
N GLN A 138 -7.74 -2.67 -7.35
CA GLN A 138 -9.17 -2.68 -7.58
C GLN A 138 -9.94 -2.08 -6.39
N THR A 139 -9.54 -2.41 -5.17
CA THR A 139 -10.16 -1.90 -3.94
C THR A 139 -9.97 -0.40 -3.81
N ALA A 140 -8.75 0.12 -4.04
CA ALA A 140 -8.48 1.55 -4.01
C ALA A 140 -9.31 2.32 -5.06
N LEU A 141 -9.44 1.78 -6.27
CA LEU A 141 -10.31 2.32 -7.33
C LEU A 141 -11.78 2.32 -6.90
N GLY A 142 -12.27 1.23 -6.30
CA GLY A 142 -13.62 1.13 -5.76
C GLY A 142 -13.90 2.15 -4.65
N LEU A 143 -12.96 2.32 -3.71
CA LEU A 143 -13.05 3.31 -2.64
C LEU A 143 -13.06 4.74 -3.19
N LYS A 144 -12.28 5.04 -4.24
CA LYS A 144 -12.32 6.35 -4.92
C LYS A 144 -13.70 6.65 -5.48
N GLN A 145 -14.32 5.70 -6.16
CA GLN A 145 -15.67 5.86 -6.69
C GLN A 145 -16.70 6.02 -5.58
N LYS A 146 -16.61 5.21 -4.52
CA LYS A 146 -17.54 5.22 -3.39
C LYS A 146 -17.49 6.53 -2.60
N THR A 147 -16.30 7.08 -2.38
CA THR A 147 -16.12 8.29 -1.57
C THR A 147 -16.46 9.56 -2.32
N ASN A 148 -16.17 9.64 -3.63
CA ASN A 148 -16.52 10.78 -4.51
C ASN A 148 -16.36 12.15 -3.84
N LEU A 149 -15.16 12.44 -3.32
CA LEU A 149 -14.90 13.61 -2.47
C LEU A 149 -15.31 14.92 -3.14
N LEU A 150 -14.96 15.12 -4.42
CA LEU A 150 -15.36 16.32 -5.16
C LEU A 150 -16.89 16.43 -5.26
N GLY A 151 -17.59 15.33 -5.55
CA GLY A 151 -19.05 15.32 -5.61
C GLY A 151 -19.68 15.66 -4.25
N ALA A 152 -19.13 15.14 -3.16
CA ALA A 152 -19.59 15.43 -1.80
C ALA A 152 -19.39 16.92 -1.45
N LEU A 153 -18.19 17.45 -1.70
CA LEU A 153 -17.84 18.85 -1.43
C LEU A 153 -18.67 19.83 -2.27
N THR A 154 -18.77 19.59 -3.58
CA THR A 154 -19.52 20.47 -4.48
C THR A 154 -21.02 20.48 -4.17
N LYS A 155 -21.59 19.35 -3.75
CA LYS A 155 -22.97 19.26 -3.24
C LYS A 155 -23.17 20.09 -1.96
N ALA A 156 -22.13 20.25 -1.15
CA ALA A 156 -22.13 21.11 0.04
C ALA A 156 -21.78 22.58 -0.28
N GLY A 157 -21.63 22.96 -1.56
CA GLY A 157 -21.27 24.31 -1.98
C GLY A 157 -19.77 24.62 -1.92
N ILE A 158 -18.92 23.62 -1.65
CA ILE A 158 -17.47 23.76 -1.61
C ILE A 158 -16.91 23.40 -2.99
N ASN A 159 -16.44 24.40 -3.71
CA ASN A 159 -15.98 24.26 -5.10
C ASN A 159 -14.48 24.53 -5.21
N PRO A 160 -13.79 23.91 -6.19
CA PRO A 160 -12.38 24.19 -6.48
C PRO A 160 -12.22 25.53 -7.22
N ASP A 161 -12.58 26.63 -6.56
CA ASP A 161 -12.69 27.98 -7.14
C ASP A 161 -11.69 28.99 -6.53
N GLY A 162 -10.74 28.52 -5.73
CA GLY A 162 -9.71 29.33 -5.08
C GLY A 162 -10.20 30.10 -3.85
N LYS A 163 -11.46 29.94 -3.43
CA LYS A 163 -11.97 30.51 -2.18
C LYS A 163 -11.50 29.70 -0.97
N SER A 164 -11.54 30.33 0.19
CA SER A 164 -11.28 29.69 1.48
C SER A 164 -12.58 29.13 2.08
N TYR A 165 -12.46 27.97 2.70
CA TYR A 165 -13.53 27.28 3.41
C TYR A 165 -13.04 26.95 4.82
N ALA A 166 -13.93 26.99 5.81
CA ALA A 166 -13.57 26.70 7.19
C ALA A 166 -13.33 25.19 7.38
N LEU A 167 -12.34 24.85 8.21
CA LEU A 167 -12.25 23.53 8.82
C LEU A 167 -13.01 23.62 10.15
N GLU A 168 -14.07 22.83 10.30
CA GLU A 168 -14.76 22.72 11.59
C GLU A 168 -13.79 22.08 12.60
N SER A 169 -13.61 22.74 13.74
CA SER A 169 -12.71 22.35 14.82
C SER A 169 -13.46 21.73 15.98
#